data_AF-A0A4U9Y4S2-F1
#
_entry.id   AF-A0A4U9Y4S2-F1
#
_cell.length_a   1.000
_cell.length_b   1.000
_cell.length_c   1.000
_cell.angle_alpha   90.00
_cell.angle_beta   90.00
_cell.angle_gamma   90.00
#
_symmetry.space_group_name_H-M   'P 1'
#
loop_
_entity.id
_entity.type
_entity.pdbx_description
1 polymer ?
#
loop_
_entity_poly.entity_id
_entity_poly.type
_entity_poly.pdbx_seq_one_letter_code
_entity_poly.pdbx_strand_id
1 'polypeptide(L)'
;MDTSTVIEDHVKYKRHDTSLFIDVFPIDRFTDLSIVDKSYKYVALRQLAYIKKSRAVHGDSKLKDFLRLCSWYALRFVNPRYFYKKIDQLVKNATTNTPQYEGGIGIGKEGMKEVFPVDTFKELVLTEFEGRMLPVPKKYDQFLTQMYGDYMTPPSKEMQEWYSHSIKAYRKS
;
A
#
# COMPACT_ATOMS: atom_id res chain seq x y z
N MET A 1 0.14 19.50 -14.45
CA MET A 1 0.47 19.23 -13.03
C MET A 1 0.35 20.54 -12.28
N ASP A 2 -0.35 20.56 -11.15
CA ASP A 2 -0.36 21.72 -10.26
C ASP A 2 1.03 21.88 -9.62
N THR A 3 1.73 22.97 -9.91
CA THR A 3 3.05 23.28 -9.33
C THR A 3 2.96 24.23 -8.13
N SER A 4 1.76 24.74 -7.85
CA SER A 4 1.51 25.71 -6.78
C SER A 4 1.32 25.04 -5.42
N THR A 5 1.09 23.73 -5.35
CA THR A 5 0.98 22.97 -4.10
C THR A 5 2.20 22.08 -3.90
N VAL A 6 2.77 22.07 -2.69
CA VAL A 6 3.92 21.24 -2.30
C VAL A 6 3.53 20.34 -1.13
N ILE A 7 3.88 19.06 -1.25
CA ILE A 7 3.82 18.06 -0.20
C ILE A 7 5.24 17.73 0.24
N GLU A 8 5.53 17.92 1.53
CA GLU A 8 6.85 17.63 2.09
C GLU A 8 7.06 16.13 2.37
N ASP A 9 8.18 15.56 1.90
CA ASP A 9 8.53 14.16 2.21
C ASP A 9 9.32 14.05 3.52
N HIS A 10 8.64 13.62 4.58
CA HIS A 10 9.27 13.35 5.87
C HIS A 10 9.71 11.89 6.05
N VAL A 11 9.39 11.01 5.11
CA VAL A 11 9.55 9.55 5.22
C VAL A 11 10.89 9.09 4.65
N LYS A 12 11.25 9.58 3.45
CA LYS A 12 12.42 9.11 2.71
C LYS A 12 13.71 9.72 3.22
N TYR A 13 14.79 8.96 3.16
CA TYR A 13 16.14 9.46 3.46
C TYR A 13 16.58 10.50 2.41
N LYS A 14 16.42 10.19 1.12
CA LYS A 14 16.60 11.18 0.04
C LYS A 14 15.28 11.93 -0.12
N ARG A 15 15.18 13.10 0.50
CA ARG A 15 13.97 13.93 0.45
C ARG A 15 13.69 14.37 -0.98
N HIS A 16 12.46 14.17 -1.43
CA HIS A 16 11.95 14.65 -2.69
C HIS A 16 10.52 15.11 -2.47
N ASP A 17 10.34 16.42 -2.33
CA ASP A 17 9.02 17.01 -2.18
C ASP A 17 8.24 16.87 -3.48
N THR A 18 6.93 16.69 -3.39
CA THR A 18 6.07 16.40 -4.55
C THR A 18 5.00 17.45 -4.70
N SER A 19 4.40 17.55 -5.90
CA SER A 19 3.12 18.22 -6.06
C SER A 19 1.99 17.38 -5.47
N LEU A 20 0.76 17.91 -5.51
CA LEU A 20 -0.44 17.11 -5.31
C LEU A 20 -0.41 15.87 -6.24
N PHE A 21 -0.75 14.71 -5.69
CA PHE A 21 -0.77 13.45 -6.40
C PHE A 21 -2.09 12.72 -6.16
N ILE A 22 -2.41 11.80 -7.07
CA ILE A 22 -3.54 10.87 -6.95
C ILE A 22 -2.91 9.48 -6.87
N ASP A 23 -3.30 8.71 -5.85
CA ASP A 23 -2.91 7.31 -5.76
C ASP A 23 -3.78 6.47 -6.69
N VAL A 24 -3.13 5.69 -7.56
CA VAL A 24 -3.78 4.74 -8.46
C VAL A 24 -3.31 3.35 -8.07
N PHE A 25 -4.25 2.50 -7.65
CA PHE A 25 -3.99 1.13 -7.23
C PHE A 25 -4.39 0.17 -8.36
N PRO A 26 -3.45 -0.41 -9.10
CA PRO A 26 -3.78 -1.47 -10.05
C PRO A 26 -4.31 -2.71 -9.31
N ILE A 27 -5.32 -3.35 -9.89
CA ILE A 27 -5.86 -4.63 -9.44
C ILE A 27 -5.39 -5.69 -10.43
N ASP A 28 -4.49 -6.56 -9.97
CA ASP A 28 -3.91 -7.63 -10.76
C ASP A 28 -4.75 -8.90 -10.63
N ARG A 29 -4.78 -9.73 -11.69
CA ARG A 29 -5.49 -11.01 -11.72
C ARG A 29 -4.51 -12.18 -11.81
N PHE A 30 -4.63 -13.14 -10.91
CA PHE A 30 -3.66 -14.22 -10.73
C PHE A 30 -4.29 -15.47 -10.11
N THR A 31 -3.52 -16.56 -10.06
CA THR A 31 -3.94 -17.83 -9.43
C THR A 31 -2.93 -18.34 -8.41
N ASP A 32 -1.62 -18.15 -8.65
CA ASP A 32 -0.59 -18.57 -7.70
C ASP A 32 -0.52 -17.60 -6.50
N LEU A 33 -1.00 -18.04 -5.34
CA LEU A 33 -0.93 -17.27 -4.09
C LEU A 33 0.50 -17.10 -3.56
N SER A 34 1.48 -17.90 -4.02
CA SER A 34 2.88 -17.78 -3.58
C SER A 34 3.51 -16.44 -3.95
N ILE A 35 2.94 -15.75 -4.96
CA ILE A 35 3.41 -14.44 -5.40
C ILE A 35 3.14 -13.36 -4.35
N VAL A 36 2.11 -13.53 -3.53
CA VAL A 36 1.67 -12.55 -2.53
C VAL A 36 2.76 -12.39 -1.48
N ASP A 37 3.19 -13.48 -0.85
CA ASP A 37 4.26 -13.45 0.16
C ASP A 37 5.60 -13.00 -0.43
N LYS A 38 5.94 -13.42 -1.65
CA LYS A 38 7.17 -12.98 -2.34
C LYS A 38 7.15 -11.48 -2.62
N SER A 39 6.04 -10.96 -3.14
CA SER A 39 5.88 -9.52 -3.42
C SER A 39 5.91 -8.70 -2.13
N TYR A 40 5.26 -9.17 -1.07
CA TYR A 40 5.26 -8.54 0.24
C TYR A 40 6.67 -8.39 0.82
N LYS A 41 7.50 -9.44 0.72
CA LYS A 41 8.92 -9.38 1.12
C LYS A 41 9.69 -8.34 0.31
N TYR A 42 9.47 -8.26 -1.01
CA TYR A 42 10.11 -7.23 -1.82
C TYR A 42 9.62 -5.82 -1.50
N VAL A 43 8.34 -5.63 -1.16
CA VAL A 43 7.81 -4.34 -0.69
C VAL A 43 8.49 -3.93 0.61
N ALA A 44 8.61 -4.85 1.57
CA ALA A 44 9.28 -4.61 2.85
C ALA A 44 10.77 -4.22 2.65
N LEU A 45 11.50 -4.96 1.81
CA LEU A 45 12.90 -4.65 1.48
C LEU A 45 13.04 -3.32 0.75
N ARG A 46 12.13 -3.03 -0.20
CA ARG A 46 12.08 -1.75 -0.92
C ARG A 46 11.89 -0.59 0.05
N GLN A 47 10.94 -0.70 0.97
CA GLN A 47 10.69 0.30 2.00
C GLN A 47 11.93 0.52 2.87
N LEU A 48 12.52 -0.57 3.37
CA LEU A 48 13.71 -0.50 4.21
C LEU A 48 14.88 0.19 3.49
N ALA A 49 15.01 0.04 2.17
CA ALA A 49 16.05 0.68 1.37
C ALA A 49 15.92 2.21 1.23
N TYR A 50 14.72 2.80 1.42
CA TYR A 50 14.50 4.24 1.25
C TYR A 50 14.06 5.01 2.51
N ILE A 51 13.57 4.35 3.55
CA ILE A 51 13.15 5.03 4.79
C ILE A 51 14.33 5.58 5.59
N LYS A 52 14.07 6.60 6.42
CA LYS A 52 15.02 7.10 7.42
C LYS A 52 15.30 6.03 8.50
N LYS A 53 16.51 6.03 9.05
CA LYS A 53 16.94 5.10 10.12
C LYS A 53 15.98 5.09 11.32
N SER A 54 15.49 6.25 11.73
CA SER A 54 14.54 6.36 12.85
C SER A 54 13.22 5.63 12.63
N ARG A 55 12.87 5.32 11.37
CA ARG A 55 11.67 4.56 10.99
C ARG A 55 11.94 3.07 10.74
N ALA A 56 13.20 2.62 10.79
CA ALA A 56 13.56 1.21 10.59
C ALA A 56 13.37 0.37 11.86
N VAL A 57 13.40 1.02 13.03
CA VAL A 57 13.34 0.40 14.36
C VAL A 57 11.94 0.64 14.93
N HIS A 58 11.30 -0.40 15.47
CA HIS A 58 9.90 -0.35 15.93
C HIS A 58 9.77 -0.46 17.45
N GLY A 59 10.83 -0.86 18.17
CA GLY A 59 10.82 -0.99 19.63
C GLY A 59 10.05 -2.21 20.14
N ASP A 60 9.64 -3.12 19.26
CA ASP A 60 8.88 -4.34 19.59
C ASP A 60 9.79 -5.47 20.13
N SER A 61 11.01 -5.60 19.61
CA SER A 61 11.96 -6.63 20.04
C SER A 61 13.38 -6.21 19.71
N LYS A 62 14.27 -6.23 20.72
CA LYS A 62 15.69 -5.87 20.57
C LYS A 62 16.40 -6.66 19.46
N LEU A 63 16.10 -7.95 19.33
CA LEU A 63 16.70 -8.80 18.29
C LEU A 63 16.16 -8.44 16.90
N LYS A 64 14.84 -8.28 16.76
CA LYS A 64 14.23 -7.89 15.48
C LYS A 64 14.72 -6.52 15.03
N ASP A 65 14.84 -5.58 15.95
CA ASP A 65 15.35 -4.25 15.68
C ASP A 65 16.82 -4.25 15.28
N PHE A 66 17.65 -5.07 15.94
CA PHE A 66 19.03 -5.26 15.52
C PHE A 66 19.12 -5.80 14.07
N LEU A 67 18.35 -6.84 13.75
CA LEU A 67 18.30 -7.41 12.39
C LEU A 67 17.79 -6.41 11.33
N ARG A 68 16.75 -5.64 11.67
CA ARG A 68 16.22 -4.57 10.80
C ARG A 68 17.27 -3.49 10.57
N LEU A 69 18.02 -3.11 11.59
CA LEU A 69 19.06 -2.09 11.49
C LEU A 69 20.25 -2.58 10.63
N CYS A 70 20.71 -3.81 10.84
CA CYS A 70 21.73 -4.43 9.97
C CYS A 70 21.27 -4.48 8.51
N SER A 71 20.03 -4.92 8.28
CA SER A 71 19.41 -4.94 6.96
C SER A 71 19.29 -3.55 6.34
N TRP A 72 18.92 -2.54 7.14
CA TRP A 72 18.85 -1.14 6.69
C TRP A 72 20.21 -0.63 6.20
N TYR A 73 21.28 -0.88 6.95
CA TYR A 73 22.64 -0.50 6.52
C TYR A 73 23.05 -1.23 5.23
N ALA A 74 22.80 -2.54 5.13
CA ALA A 74 23.14 -3.30 3.93
C ALA A 74 22.36 -2.83 2.69
N LEU A 75 21.05 -2.57 2.85
CA LEU A 75 20.18 -2.13 1.76
C LEU A 75 20.43 -0.69 1.32
N ARG A 76 21.22 0.09 2.06
CA ARG A 76 21.55 1.48 1.69
C ARG A 76 22.28 1.58 0.36
N PHE A 77 23.02 0.54 0.00
CA PHE A 77 23.75 0.45 -1.27
C PHE A 77 22.90 -0.08 -2.42
N VAL A 78 21.68 -0.58 -2.13
CA VAL A 78 20.77 -1.14 -3.13
C VAL A 78 19.80 -0.07 -3.61
N ASN A 79 19.69 0.11 -4.93
CA ASN A 79 18.70 1.01 -5.50
C ASN A 79 17.28 0.44 -5.26
N PRO A 80 16.34 1.16 -4.61
CA PRO A 80 14.97 0.66 -4.37
C PRO A 80 14.23 0.25 -5.65
N ARG A 81 14.62 0.79 -6.82
CA ARG A 81 14.09 0.38 -8.13
C ARG A 81 14.39 -1.09 -8.46
N TYR A 82 15.41 -1.69 -7.87
CA TYR A 82 15.71 -3.12 -8.03
C TYR A 82 14.54 -3.98 -7.54
N PHE A 83 14.06 -3.73 -6.32
CA PHE A 83 12.92 -4.46 -5.75
C PHE A 83 11.63 -4.19 -6.52
N TYR A 84 11.41 -2.96 -6.97
CA TYR A 84 10.28 -2.64 -7.85
C TYR A 84 10.30 -3.48 -9.13
N LYS A 85 11.44 -3.59 -9.81
CA LYS A 85 11.57 -4.44 -11.01
C LYS A 85 11.30 -5.92 -10.72
N LYS A 86 11.69 -6.41 -9.54
CA LYS A 86 11.39 -7.79 -9.12
C LYS A 86 9.90 -8.01 -8.87
N ILE A 87 9.22 -7.05 -8.25
CA ILE A 87 7.76 -7.08 -8.07
C ILE A 87 7.07 -7.07 -9.44
N ASP A 88 7.43 -6.14 -10.32
CA ASP A 88 6.87 -6.03 -11.67
C ASP A 88 7.05 -7.32 -12.48
N GLN A 89 8.24 -7.94 -12.42
CA GLN A 89 8.49 -9.24 -13.04
C GLN A 89 7.63 -10.37 -12.43
N LEU A 90 7.47 -10.41 -11.11
CA LEU A 90 6.62 -11.41 -10.45
C LEU A 90 5.16 -11.28 -10.91
N VAL A 91 4.61 -10.06 -10.91
CA VAL A 91 3.22 -9.80 -11.29
C VAL A 91 2.99 -10.18 -12.76
N LYS A 92 3.87 -9.76 -13.67
CA LYS A 92 3.80 -10.11 -15.09
C LYS A 92 3.83 -11.61 -15.34
N ASN A 93 4.71 -12.33 -14.64
CA ASN A 93 4.83 -13.78 -14.78
C ASN A 93 3.65 -14.55 -14.16
N ALA A 94 2.92 -13.95 -13.23
CA ALA A 94 1.78 -14.55 -12.57
C ALA A 94 0.45 -14.34 -13.30
N THR A 95 0.44 -13.48 -14.33
CA THR A 95 -0.74 -13.17 -15.12
C THR A 95 -1.21 -14.41 -15.87
N THR A 96 -2.51 -14.70 -15.81
CA THR A 96 -3.12 -15.88 -16.42
C THR A 96 -4.49 -15.57 -17.02
N ASN A 97 -4.88 -16.35 -18.03
CA ASN A 97 -6.21 -16.25 -18.66
C ASN A 97 -7.32 -16.87 -17.81
N THR A 98 -6.98 -17.68 -16.80
CA THR A 98 -7.92 -18.32 -15.88
C THR A 98 -7.62 -17.92 -14.43
N PRO A 99 -7.77 -16.63 -14.07
CA PRO A 99 -7.48 -16.15 -12.72
C PRO A 99 -8.53 -16.64 -11.73
N GLN A 100 -8.08 -17.05 -10.54
CA GLN A 100 -8.97 -17.35 -9.41
C GLN A 100 -9.10 -16.17 -8.46
N TYR A 101 -8.09 -15.31 -8.43
CA TYR A 101 -7.98 -14.20 -7.50
C TYR A 101 -7.69 -12.89 -8.22
N GLU A 102 -8.03 -11.78 -7.56
CA GLU A 102 -7.66 -10.44 -7.94
C GLU A 102 -7.27 -9.60 -6.72
N GLY A 103 -6.34 -8.65 -6.88
CA GLY A 103 -5.84 -7.88 -5.74
C GLY A 103 -4.67 -6.98 -6.09
N GLY A 104 -4.31 -6.11 -5.14
CA GLY A 104 -3.16 -5.21 -5.29
C GLY A 104 -1.85 -5.91 -4.94
N ILE A 105 -1.12 -6.45 -5.93
CA ILE A 105 0.10 -7.23 -5.65
C ILE A 105 1.32 -6.33 -5.59
N GLY A 106 2.06 -6.40 -4.48
CA GLY A 106 3.29 -5.62 -4.29
C GLY A 106 3.07 -4.12 -4.13
N ILE A 107 1.87 -3.71 -3.71
CA ILE A 107 1.52 -2.31 -3.43
C ILE A 107 1.46 -2.06 -1.92
N GLY A 108 0.66 -2.86 -1.21
CA GLY A 108 0.39 -2.70 0.22
C GLY A 108 1.25 -3.57 1.13
N LYS A 109 0.93 -3.49 2.43
CA LYS A 109 1.52 -4.32 3.49
C LYS A 109 0.55 -5.37 4.02
N GLU A 110 -0.69 -5.38 3.56
CA GLU A 110 -1.74 -6.22 4.13
C GLU A 110 -1.72 -7.65 3.53
N GLY A 111 -0.89 -7.89 2.51
CA GLY A 111 -0.56 -9.23 2.01
C GLY A 111 -1.80 -9.99 1.58
N MET A 112 -2.09 -11.12 2.21
CA MET A 112 -3.24 -11.97 1.88
C MET A 112 -4.60 -11.28 2.08
N LYS A 113 -4.70 -10.24 2.91
CA LYS A 113 -5.95 -9.48 3.04
C LYS A 113 -6.30 -8.70 1.78
N GLU A 114 -5.33 -8.39 0.91
CA GLU A 114 -5.56 -7.68 -0.36
C GLU A 114 -5.91 -8.63 -1.51
N VAL A 115 -6.10 -9.93 -1.23
CA VAL A 115 -6.39 -10.97 -2.21
C VAL A 115 -7.88 -11.34 -2.16
N PHE A 116 -8.60 -11.06 -3.23
CA PHE A 116 -10.03 -11.30 -3.33
C PHE A 116 -10.32 -12.35 -4.41
N PRO A 117 -11.45 -13.07 -4.35
CA PRO A 117 -11.96 -13.82 -5.49
C PRO A 117 -12.10 -12.93 -6.73
N VAL A 118 -11.86 -13.50 -7.92
CA VAL A 118 -12.03 -12.77 -9.19
C VAL A 118 -13.43 -12.14 -9.31
N ASP A 119 -13.50 -10.99 -10.00
CA ASP A 119 -14.72 -10.22 -10.22
C ASP A 119 -15.35 -9.67 -8.91
N THR A 120 -14.54 -9.43 -7.87
CA THR A 120 -14.89 -8.64 -6.69
C THR A 120 -15.08 -7.16 -7.05
N PHE A 121 -14.23 -6.61 -7.91
CA PHE A 121 -14.21 -5.20 -8.30
C PHE A 121 -14.87 -4.90 -9.67
N LYS A 122 -15.35 -5.93 -10.39
CA LYS A 122 -15.83 -5.80 -11.77
C LYS A 122 -17.16 -5.07 -11.92
N GLU A 123 -18.16 -5.47 -11.15
CA GLU A 123 -19.48 -4.83 -11.17
C GLU A 123 -19.50 -3.66 -10.20
N LEU A 124 -19.97 -2.50 -10.67
CA LEU A 124 -20.11 -1.30 -9.87
C LEU A 124 -21.60 -0.98 -9.67
N VAL A 125 -21.92 -0.44 -8.49
CA VAL A 125 -23.23 0.14 -8.16
C VAL A 125 -23.05 1.59 -7.75
N LEU A 126 -24.04 2.42 -8.06
CA LEU A 126 -24.05 3.81 -7.59
C LEU A 126 -24.64 3.85 -6.18
N THR A 127 -23.89 4.40 -5.24
CA THR A 127 -24.29 4.56 -3.85
C THR A 127 -24.21 6.04 -3.46
N GLU A 128 -25.16 6.51 -2.66
CA GLU A 128 -25.14 7.86 -2.13
C GLU A 128 -24.11 7.98 -1.00
N PHE A 129 -23.23 8.99 -1.09
CA PHE A 129 -22.29 9.36 -0.06
C PHE A 129 -22.15 10.89 -0.04
N GLU A 130 -22.43 11.52 1.11
CA GLU A 130 -22.42 12.98 1.27
C GLU A 130 -23.18 13.76 0.17
N GLY A 131 -24.36 13.25 -0.20
CA GLY A 131 -25.22 13.86 -1.24
C GLY A 131 -24.72 13.69 -2.67
N ARG A 132 -23.74 12.81 -2.91
CA ARG A 132 -23.21 12.48 -4.24
C ARG A 132 -23.39 11.00 -4.54
N MET A 133 -23.78 10.68 -5.76
CA MET A 133 -23.78 9.30 -6.25
C MET A 133 -22.38 8.91 -6.69
N LEU A 134 -21.77 7.95 -6.02
CA LEU A 134 -20.41 7.46 -6.31
C LEU A 134 -20.47 5.99 -6.72
N PRO A 135 -19.68 5.57 -7.73
CA PRO A 135 -19.56 4.17 -8.09
C PRO A 135 -18.71 3.43 -7.05
N VAL A 136 -19.25 2.34 -6.51
CA VAL A 136 -18.54 1.44 -5.59
C VAL A 136 -18.64 0.00 -6.10
N PRO A 137 -17.68 -0.89 -5.75
CA PRO A 137 -17.81 -2.32 -6.06
C PRO A 137 -19.13 -2.86 -5.53
N LYS A 138 -19.90 -3.58 -6.35
CA LYS A 138 -21.16 -4.22 -5.93
C LYS A 138 -20.96 -5.16 -4.74
N LYS A 139 -19.78 -5.80 -4.67
CA LYS A 139 -19.34 -6.66 -3.57
C LYS A 139 -18.59 -5.86 -2.48
N TYR A 140 -18.96 -4.60 -2.25
CA TYR A 140 -18.31 -3.75 -1.24
C TYR A 140 -18.34 -4.41 0.15
N ASP A 141 -19.41 -5.12 0.50
CA ASP A 141 -19.53 -5.79 1.80
C ASP A 141 -18.45 -6.85 2.01
N GLN A 142 -18.17 -7.66 0.99
CA GLN A 142 -17.08 -8.64 0.98
C GLN A 142 -15.71 -7.95 1.12
N PHE A 143 -15.49 -6.87 0.37
CA PHE A 143 -14.25 -6.10 0.42
C PHE A 143 -14.02 -5.49 1.82
N LEU A 144 -15.02 -4.80 2.36
CA LEU A 144 -14.94 -4.10 3.64
C LEU A 144 -14.81 -5.09 4.81
N THR A 145 -15.56 -6.19 4.78
CA THR A 145 -15.46 -7.25 5.79
C THR A 145 -14.08 -7.90 5.81
N GLN A 146 -13.50 -8.19 4.64
CA GLN A 146 -12.16 -8.81 4.58
C GLN A 146 -11.06 -7.85 5.04
N MET A 147 -11.17 -6.56 4.72
CA MET A 147 -10.17 -5.56 5.09
C MET A 147 -10.25 -5.13 6.55
N TYR A 148 -11.47 -4.93 7.06
CA TYR A 148 -11.73 -4.24 8.33
C TYR A 148 -12.45 -5.11 9.37
N GLY A 149 -12.99 -6.27 9.00
CA GLY A 149 -13.82 -7.09 9.89
C GLY A 149 -15.20 -6.47 10.09
N ASP A 150 -15.56 -6.16 11.34
CA ASP A 150 -16.79 -5.44 11.66
C ASP A 150 -16.69 -3.96 11.28
N TYR A 151 -16.86 -3.68 9.98
CA TYR A 151 -16.69 -2.35 9.42
C TYR A 151 -17.87 -1.40 9.66
N MET A 152 -19.02 -1.94 10.07
CA MET A 152 -20.23 -1.16 10.34
C MET A 152 -20.24 -0.55 11.74
N THR A 153 -19.46 -1.13 12.66
CA THR A 153 -19.21 -0.53 13.96
C THR A 153 -18.11 0.53 13.83
N PRO A 154 -18.41 1.82 14.06
CA PRO A 154 -17.38 2.85 13.99
C PRO A 154 -16.32 2.60 15.06
N PRO A 155 -15.03 2.86 14.76
CA PRO A 155 -13.97 2.73 15.75
C PRO A 155 -14.16 3.73 16.89
N SER A 156 -13.47 3.55 18.02
CA SER A 156 -13.57 4.48 19.15
C SER A 156 -13.18 5.92 18.74
N LYS A 157 -13.68 6.93 19.45
CA LYS A 157 -13.35 8.34 19.15
C LYS A 157 -11.84 8.60 19.10
N GLU A 158 -11.08 7.98 20.01
CA GLU A 158 -9.61 8.06 20.03
C GLU A 158 -8.97 7.52 18.74
N MET A 159 -9.49 6.40 18.21
CA MET A 159 -9.04 5.84 16.95
C MET A 159 -9.46 6.68 15.74
N GLN A 160 -10.58 7.40 15.83
CA GLN A 160 -11.02 8.34 14.77
C GLN A 160 -10.14 9.59 14.72
N GLU A 161 -9.61 10.05 15.87
CA GLU A 161 -8.68 11.17 15.96
C GLU A 161 -7.26 10.83 15.47
N TRP A 162 -6.99 9.55 15.17
CA TRP A 162 -5.71 9.11 14.61
C TRP A 162 -5.61 9.49 13.12
N TYR A 163 -4.99 10.64 12.84
CA TYR A 163 -4.73 11.15 11.49
C TYR A 163 -3.88 10.16 10.67
N SER A 164 -4.49 9.53 9.66
CA SER A 164 -3.89 8.40 8.92
C SER A 164 -2.85 8.78 7.86
N HIS A 165 -2.66 10.06 7.54
CA HIS A 165 -1.65 10.48 6.57
C HIS A 165 -0.90 11.69 7.11
N SER A 166 0.35 11.51 7.51
CA SER A 166 1.28 12.59 7.91
C SER A 166 1.72 13.44 6.70
N ILE A 167 0.78 13.82 5.86
CA ILE A 167 0.97 14.62 4.64
C ILE A 167 0.63 16.07 5.00
N LYS A 168 1.63 16.94 4.91
CA LYS A 168 1.43 18.38 5.01
C LYS A 168 1.56 18.98 3.61
N ALA A 169 0.49 19.62 3.15
CA ALA A 169 0.42 20.28 1.85
C ALA A 169 0.36 21.80 2.04
N TYR A 170 1.16 22.54 1.27
CA TYR A 170 1.22 24.00 1.34
C TYR A 170 1.15 24.60 -0.06
N ARG A 171 0.52 25.77 -0.18
CA ARG A 171 0.57 26.55 -1.40
C ARG A 171 1.86 27.37 -1.42
N LYS A 172 2.63 27.28 -2.49
CA LYS A 172 3.74 28.18 -2.79
C LYS A 172 3.17 29.59 -2.97
N SER A 173 3.64 30.51 -2.13
CA SER A 173 3.53 31.96 -2.31
C SER A 173 4.32 32.40 -3.54
#